data_AF-A0AAU8GZ76-F1
#
_entry.id   AF-A0AAU8GZ76-F1
#
_cell.length_a   1.000
_cell.length_b   1.000
_cell.length_c   1.000
_cell.angle_alpha   90.00
_cell.angle_beta   90.00
_cell.angle_gamma   90.00
#
_symmetry.space_group_name_H-M   'P 1'
#
loop_
_entity.id
_entity.type
_entity.pdbx_description
1 polymer ?
#
loop_
_entity_poly.entity_id
_entity_poly.type
_entity_poly.pdbx_seq_one_letter_code
_entity_poly.pdbx_strand_id
1 'polypeptide(L)'
;MAERADNYKVLQEMKKRDPRAAITCQEILNQILNAARESGEPITSAIVITDETMTEEEEEMALFEGFLKEGYPPDVAEKKAREWLKIEERLFRE
;
A
#
# COMPACT_ATOMS: atom_id res chain seq x y z
N MET A 1 2.06 11.24 18.07
CA MET A 1 1.35 10.11 18.72
C MET A 1 -0.13 10.03 18.34
N ALA A 2 -0.77 11.11 17.87
CA ALA A 2 -2.16 11.10 17.43
C ALA A 2 -2.40 10.35 16.10
N GLU A 3 -1.52 10.49 15.10
CA GLU A 3 -1.67 9.85 13.77
C GLU A 3 -1.73 8.30 13.82
N ARG A 4 -1.03 7.66 14.77
CA ARG A 4 -1.10 6.19 14.92
C ARG A 4 -2.47 5.70 15.39
N ALA A 5 -3.21 6.54 16.11
CA ALA A 5 -4.53 6.18 16.61
C ALA A 5 -5.60 6.26 15.50
N ASP A 6 -5.45 7.22 14.57
CA ASP A 6 -6.40 7.41 13.47
C ASP A 6 -6.23 6.34 12.38
N ASN A 7 -5.00 5.99 12.00
CA ASN A 7 -4.75 4.87 11.06
C ASN A 7 -5.30 3.54 11.57
N TYR A 8 -5.24 3.31 12.89
CA TYR A 8 -5.82 2.11 13.49
C TYR A 8 -7.36 2.14 13.45
N LYS A 9 -7.96 3.33 13.56
CA LYS A 9 -9.41 3.52 13.51
C LYS A 9 -9.97 3.27 12.12
N VAL A 10 -9.32 3.79 11.08
CA VAL A 10 -9.66 3.56 9.66
C VAL A 10 -9.61 2.08 9.31
N LEU A 11 -8.53 1.39 9.70
CA LEU A 11 -8.39 -0.06 9.53
C LEU A 11 -9.48 -0.86 10.25
N GLN A 12 -9.91 -0.41 11.43
CA GLN A 12 -11.00 -1.03 12.19
C GLN A 12 -12.37 -0.73 11.57
N GLU A 13 -12.59 0.43 10.96
CA GLU A 13 -13.83 0.77 10.27
C GLU A 13 -13.97 0.03 8.94
N MET A 14 -12.91 -0.10 8.14
CA MET A 14 -12.92 -0.94 6.94
C MET A 14 -13.21 -2.41 7.28
N LYS A 15 -12.57 -2.94 8.34
CA LYS A 15 -12.86 -4.29 8.87
C LYS A 15 -14.29 -4.44 9.39
N LYS A 16 -14.96 -3.37 9.82
CA LYS A 16 -16.37 -3.41 10.23
C LYS A 16 -17.33 -3.33 9.06
N ARG A 17 -17.02 -2.55 8.03
CA ARG A 17 -17.85 -2.36 6.84
C ARG A 17 -17.87 -3.59 5.95
N ASP A 18 -16.71 -4.16 5.67
CA ASP A 18 -16.62 -5.42 4.93
C ASP A 18 -15.37 -6.23 5.35
N PRO A 19 -15.46 -6.96 6.49
CA PRO A 19 -14.36 -7.78 6.97
C PRO A 19 -13.95 -8.85 5.96
N ARG A 20 -14.88 -9.30 5.12
CA ARG A 20 -14.60 -10.33 4.12
C ARG A 20 -13.77 -9.77 2.99
N ALA A 21 -14.07 -8.58 2.50
CA ALA A 21 -13.25 -7.92 1.48
C ALA A 21 -11.80 -7.71 1.97
N ALA A 22 -11.62 -7.19 3.19
CA ALA A 22 -10.29 -6.97 3.76
C ALA A 22 -9.49 -8.27 3.92
N ILE A 23 -10.12 -9.33 4.44
CA ILE A 23 -9.51 -10.66 4.57
C ILE A 23 -9.16 -11.22 3.19
N THR A 24 -10.07 -11.10 2.23
CA THR A 24 -9.89 -11.62 0.87
C THR A 24 -8.74 -10.93 0.14
N CYS A 25 -8.65 -9.60 0.20
CA CYS A 25 -7.52 -8.85 -0.36
C CYS A 25 -6.21 -9.30 0.27
N GLN A 26 -6.17 -9.49 1.59
CA GLN A 26 -4.97 -9.94 2.29
C GLN A 26 -4.57 -11.39 1.91
N GLU A 27 -5.54 -12.29 1.75
CA GLU A 27 -5.31 -13.67 1.32
C GLU A 27 -4.81 -13.77 -0.12
N ILE A 28 -5.44 -13.05 -1.06
CA ILE A 28 -5.00 -12.98 -2.47
C ILE A 28 -3.56 -12.47 -2.53
N LEU A 29 -3.25 -11.42 -1.77
CA LEU A 29 -1.92 -10.83 -1.78
C LEU A 29 -0.85 -11.77 -1.23
N ASN A 30 -1.16 -12.49 -0.15
CA ASN A 30 -0.27 -13.51 0.40
C ASN A 30 -0.01 -14.63 -0.61
N GLN A 31 -1.00 -15.03 -1.41
CA GLN A 31 -0.81 -16.03 -2.47
C GLN A 31 0.13 -15.50 -3.56
N ILE A 32 -0.01 -14.24 -3.99
CA ILE A 32 0.88 -13.62 -4.98
C ILE A 32 2.33 -13.57 -4.46
N LEU A 33 2.52 -13.12 -3.22
CA LEU A 33 3.85 -13.04 -2.60
C LEU A 33 4.49 -14.41 -2.40
N ASN A 34 3.70 -15.43 -2.03
CA ASN A 34 4.20 -16.80 -1.89
C ASN A 34 4.58 -17.39 -3.25
N ALA A 35 3.76 -17.20 -4.28
CA ALA A 35 4.06 -17.67 -5.64
C ALA A 35 5.37 -17.04 -6.18
N ALA A 36 5.61 -15.77 -5.87
CA ALA A 36 6.85 -15.09 -6.23
C ALA A 36 8.08 -15.61 -5.47
N ARG A 37 7.92 -15.93 -4.18
CA ARG A 37 8.99 -16.57 -3.40
C ARG A 37 9.32 -17.96 -3.95
N GLU A 38 8.30 -18.72 -4.36
CA GLU A 38 8.47 -20.05 -4.96
C GLU A 38 9.15 -20.01 -6.33
N SER A 39 8.93 -18.96 -7.12
CA SER A 39 9.59 -18.77 -8.42
C SER A 39 11.06 -18.33 -8.29
N GLY A 40 11.52 -17.98 -7.09
CA GLY A 40 12.89 -17.51 -6.83
C GLY A 40 13.14 -16.06 -7.22
N GLU A 41 12.11 -15.33 -7.67
CA GLU A 41 12.18 -13.90 -7.95
C GLU A 41 11.64 -13.12 -6.73
N PRO A 42 12.50 -12.43 -5.96
CA PRO A 42 12.04 -11.64 -4.83
C PRO A 42 11.20 -10.46 -5.33
N ILE A 43 9.88 -10.57 -5.23
CA ILE A 43 9.00 -9.41 -5.35
C ILE A 43 9.20 -8.54 -4.11
N THR A 44 9.79 -7.38 -4.33
CA THR A 44 9.90 -6.30 -3.35
C THR A 44 8.74 -5.34 -3.62
N SER A 45 7.68 -5.44 -2.83
CA SER A 45 6.43 -4.68 -3.03
C SER A 45 6.03 -3.97 -1.76
N ALA A 46 5.75 -2.67 -1.84
CA ALA A 46 5.16 -1.92 -0.73
C ALA A 46 3.64 -2.15 -0.70
N ILE A 47 3.11 -2.49 0.47
CA ILE A 47 1.66 -2.54 0.70
C ILE A 47 1.29 -1.29 1.48
N VAL A 48 0.44 -0.48 0.88
CA VAL A 48 -0.03 0.76 1.47
C VAL A 48 -1.54 0.78 1.38
N ILE A 49 -2.18 1.09 2.50
CA ILE A 49 -3.62 1.28 2.57
C ILE A 49 -3.82 2.78 2.55
N THR A 50 -4.39 3.29 1.46
CA THR A 50 -4.86 4.67 1.32
C THR A 50 -6.38 4.69 1.38
N ASP A 51 -6.96 5.86 1.63
CA ASP A 51 -8.41 6.07 1.59
C ASP A 51 -8.75 7.40 0.92
N GLU A 52 -10.02 7.57 0.52
CA GLU A 52 -10.52 8.74 -0.21
C GLU A 52 -10.41 10.07 0.56
N THR A 53 -10.04 10.04 1.84
CA THR A 53 -9.87 11.25 2.67
C THR A 53 -8.43 11.74 2.69
N MET A 54 -7.48 10.94 2.19
CA MET A 54 -6.08 11.33 2.07
C MET A 54 -5.89 12.31 0.91
N THR A 55 -5.03 13.29 1.14
CA THR A 55 -4.48 14.16 0.09
C THR A 55 -3.42 13.42 -0.72
N GLU A 56 -3.18 13.87 -1.95
CA GLU A 56 -2.14 13.30 -2.83
C GLU A 56 -0.76 13.28 -2.16
N GLU A 57 -0.43 14.30 -1.38
CA GLU A 57 0.83 14.37 -0.60
C GLU A 57 0.87 13.30 0.52
N GLU A 58 -0.26 13.05 1.19
CA GLU A 58 -0.35 12.01 2.22
C GLU A 58 -0.26 10.60 1.61
N GLU A 59 -0.84 10.39 0.43
CA GLU A 59 -0.72 9.15 -0.33
C GLU A 59 0.72 8.92 -0.81
N GLU A 60 1.38 9.95 -1.35
CA GLU A 60 2.79 9.90 -1.75
C GLU A 60 3.67 9.51 -0.55
N MET A 61 3.44 10.12 0.61
CA MET A 61 4.20 9.84 1.83
C MET A 61 3.95 8.41 2.34
N ALA A 62 2.71 7.94 2.30
CA ALA A 62 2.37 6.59 2.72
C ALA A 62 3.04 5.53 1.80
N LEU A 63 3.04 5.78 0.49
CA LEU A 63 3.77 4.99 -0.52
C LEU A 63 5.27 4.99 -0.25
N PHE A 64 5.85 6.17 -0.01
CA PHE A 64 7.26 6.34 0.31
C PHE A 64 7.67 5.53 1.56
N GLU A 65 6.94 5.67 2.67
CA GLU A 65 7.17 4.89 3.88
C GLU A 65 7.01 3.38 3.65
N GLY A 66 6.05 2.99 2.81
CA GLY A 66 5.86 1.61 2.39
C GLY A 66 7.10 1.03 1.73
N PHE A 67 7.68 1.76 0.75
CA PHE A 67 8.90 1.32 0.08
C PHE A 67 10.11 1.30 1.03
N LEU A 68 10.24 2.26 1.95
CA LEU A 68 11.31 2.21 2.95
C LEU A 68 11.23 0.97 3.85
N LYS A 69 10.02 0.57 4.28
CA LYS A 69 9.82 -0.63 5.12
C LYS A 69 10.24 -1.93 4.42
N GLU A 70 10.13 -1.96 3.10
CA GLU A 70 10.57 -3.09 2.25
C GLU A 70 12.07 -3.07 1.94
N GLY A 71 12.82 -2.11 2.49
CA GLY A 71 14.27 -2.03 2.37
C GLY A 71 14.78 -1.26 1.17
N TYR A 72 13.93 -0.50 0.48
CA TYR A 72 14.37 0.36 -0.60
C TYR A 72 15.18 1.56 -0.07
N PRO A 73 16.26 1.98 -0.76
CA PRO A 73 16.95 3.24 -0.48
C PRO A 73 16.00 4.46 -0.61
N PRO A 74 16.21 5.54 0.15
CA PRO A 74 15.31 6.70 0.15
C PRO A 74 15.07 7.32 -1.24
N ASP A 75 16.12 7.49 -2.05
CA ASP A 75 16.02 8.02 -3.41
C ASP A 75 15.20 7.12 -4.34
N VAL A 76 15.31 5.80 -4.16
CA VAL A 76 14.54 4.81 -4.93
C VAL A 76 13.09 4.76 -4.45
N ALA A 77 12.87 4.82 -3.14
CA ALA A 77 11.55 4.83 -2.53
C ALA A 77 10.74 6.06 -2.97
N GLU A 78 11.35 7.25 -2.98
CA GLU A 78 10.69 8.49 -3.43
C GLU A 78 10.31 8.40 -4.91
N LYS A 79 11.24 7.93 -5.74
CA LYS A 79 10.97 7.73 -7.17
C LYS A 79 9.83 6.74 -7.40
N LYS A 80 9.81 5.62 -6.67
CA LYS A 80 8.77 4.59 -6.80
C LYS A 80 7.40 5.09 -6.33
N ALA A 81 7.33 5.87 -5.25
CA ALA A 81 6.08 6.48 -4.79
C ALA A 81 5.46 7.37 -5.88
N ARG A 82 6.26 8.24 -6.50
CA ARG A 82 5.79 9.11 -7.59
C ARG A 82 5.42 8.36 -8.86
N GLU A 83 6.16 7.31 -9.22
CA GLU A 83 5.82 6.46 -10.36
C GLU A 83 4.49 5.75 -10.13
N TRP A 84 4.20 5.35 -8.89
CA TRP A 84 2.95 4.68 -8.54
C TRP A 84 1.75 5.60 -8.69
N LEU A 85 1.80 6.82 -8.14
CA LEU A 85 0.73 7.81 -8.29
C LEU A 85 0.43 8.13 -9.76
N LYS A 86 1.46 8.20 -10.62
CA LYS A 86 1.27 8.37 -12.07
C LYS A 86 0.58 7.18 -12.74
N ILE A 87 0.87 5.96 -12.29
CA ILE A 87 0.22 4.75 -12.80
C ILE A 87 -1.25 4.75 -12.39
N GLU A 88 -1.54 5.11 -11.14
CA GLU A 88 -2.88 5.26 -10.60
C GLU A 88 -3.69 6.30 -11.38
N GLU A 89 -3.17 7.52 -11.53
CA GLU A 89 -3.80 8.57 -12.35
C GLU A 89 -4.14 8.07 -13.76
N ARG A 90 -3.25 7.28 -14.38
CA ARG A 90 -3.47 6.75 -15.73
C ARG A 90 -4.53 5.63 -15.76
N LEU A 91 -4.61 4.81 -14.72
CA LEU A 91 -5.57 3.70 -14.63
C LEU A 91 -6.99 4.18 -14.33
N PHE A 92 -7.12 5.29 -13.60
CA PHE A 92 -8.40 5.80 -13.11
C PHE A 92 -8.83 7.14 -13.75
N ARG A 93 -8.06 7.69 -14.69
CA ARG A 93 -8.58 8.71 -15.62
C ARG A 93 -9.49 8.05 -16.66
N GLU A 94 -10.78 8.37 -16.57
CA GLU A 94 -11.78 8.19 -17.63
C GLU A 94 -11.43 8.99 -18.90
#